data_AF-A0A936VCV5-F1
#
_entry.id   AF-A0A936VCV5-F1
#
_cell.length_a   1.000
_cell.length_b   1.000
_cell.length_c   1.000
_cell.angle_alpha   90.00
_cell.angle_beta   90.00
_cell.angle_gamma   90.00
#
_symmetry.space_group_name_H-M   'P 1'
#
loop_
_entity.id
_entity.type
_entity.pdbx_description
1 polymer ?
#
loop_
_entity_poly.entity_id
_entity_poly.type
_entity_poly.pdbx_seq_one_letter_code
_entity_poly.pdbx_strand_id
1 'polypeptide(L)'
;MKRRIVLAVVLGMVVFGGLSVLAATCVSRTVTTRGEQAVRAMDAEERAAFAQLSLITRDMRADQVYQVLGPPSEDLILVAKWNGYGGSIFSQLRVSFANGHPVSARWLKLGSFTYERPL
;
A
#
# COMPACT_ATOMS: atom_id res chain seq x y z
N MET A 1 29.48 0.12 -42.24
CA MET A 1 29.09 -0.61 -41.02
C MET A 1 28.99 0.24 -39.75
N LYS A 2 29.92 1.17 -39.46
CA LYS A 2 29.92 1.96 -38.20
C LYS A 2 28.66 2.83 -37.92
N ARG A 3 28.01 3.39 -38.95
CA ARG A 3 26.83 4.27 -38.78
C ARG A 3 25.55 3.57 -38.27
N ARG A 4 25.37 2.27 -38.55
CA ARG A 4 24.17 1.52 -38.13
C ARG A 4 24.20 1.14 -36.64
N ILE A 5 25.40 0.95 -36.08
CA ILE A 5 25.59 0.63 -34.66
C ILE A 5 25.30 1.85 -33.78
N VAL A 6 25.77 3.04 -34.19
CA VAL A 6 25.50 4.28 -33.46
C VAL A 6 24.00 4.57 -33.40
N LEU A 7 23.27 4.35 -34.51
CA LEU A 7 21.82 4.56 -34.53
C LEU A 7 21.08 3.59 -33.58
N ALA A 8 21.50 2.32 -33.53
CA ALA A 8 20.91 1.32 -32.64
C ALA A 8 21.21 1.60 -31.15
N VAL A 9 22.41 2.09 -30.83
CA VAL A 9 22.80 2.47 -29.46
C VAL A 9 22.04 3.72 -28.99
N VAL A 10 21.87 4.72 -29.87
CA VAL A 10 21.08 5.92 -29.57
C VAL A 10 19.59 5.57 -29.42
N LEU A 11 19.04 4.69 -30.27
CA LEU A 11 17.66 4.22 -30.12
C LEU A 11 17.47 3.44 -28.79
N GLY A 12 18.42 2.56 -28.46
CA GLY A 12 18.41 1.80 -27.22
C GLY A 12 18.47 2.68 -25.97
N MET A 13 19.30 3.73 -25.98
CA MET A 13 19.37 4.72 -24.89
C MET A 13 18.10 5.57 -24.76
N VAL A 14 17.44 5.92 -25.86
CA VAL A 14 16.17 6.66 -25.82
C VAL A 14 15.03 5.78 -25.29
N VAL A 15 15.00 4.50 -25.66
CA VAL A 15 14.00 3.55 -25.14
C VAL A 15 14.25 3.25 -23.65
N PHE A 16 15.49 3.01 -23.24
CA PHE A 16 15.82 2.79 -21.83
C PHE A 16 15.65 4.05 -20.98
N GLY A 17 16.05 5.22 -21.49
CA GLY A 17 15.85 6.50 -20.81
C GLY A 17 14.38 6.87 -20.70
N GLY A 18 13.59 6.66 -21.77
CA GLY A 18 12.15 6.89 -21.78
C GLY A 18 11.37 5.96 -20.85
N LEU A 19 11.72 4.67 -20.79
CA LEU A 19 11.16 3.72 -19.82
C LEU A 19 11.56 4.07 -18.38
N SER A 20 12.78 4.56 -18.16
CA SER A 20 13.26 4.95 -16.83
C SER A 20 12.54 6.22 -16.35
N VAL A 21 12.25 7.17 -17.25
CA VAL A 21 11.43 8.34 -16.94
C VAL A 21 9.98 7.94 -16.71
N LEU A 22 9.39 7.03 -17.49
CA LEU A 22 8.04 6.52 -17.20
C LEU A 22 7.96 5.77 -15.85
N ALA A 23 8.96 4.95 -15.52
CA ALA A 23 9.04 4.30 -14.21
C ALA A 23 9.21 5.33 -13.07
N ALA A 24 10.08 6.33 -13.24
CA ALA A 24 10.28 7.40 -12.26
C ALA A 24 9.05 8.32 -12.13
N THR A 25 8.32 8.58 -13.22
CA THR A 25 7.12 9.42 -13.21
C THR A 25 5.90 8.66 -12.68
N CYS A 26 5.81 7.34 -12.92
CA CYS A 26 4.82 6.48 -12.26
C CYS A 26 5.07 6.40 -10.74
N VAL A 27 6.33 6.44 -10.29
CA VAL A 27 6.68 6.53 -8.86
C VAL A 27 6.51 7.95 -8.29
N SER A 28 6.66 8.99 -9.12
CA SER A 28 6.52 10.39 -8.68
C SER A 28 5.07 10.89 -8.70
N ARG A 29 4.17 10.26 -9.46
CA ARG A 29 2.71 10.47 -9.40
C ARG A 29 1.96 9.46 -8.52
N THR A 30 2.66 8.62 -7.75
CA THR A 30 2.09 8.14 -6.48
C THR A 30 2.05 9.32 -5.51
N VAL A 31 1.09 10.22 -5.75
CA VAL A 31 0.57 11.15 -4.75
C VAL A 31 0.01 10.27 -3.65
N THR A 32 0.87 9.75 -2.79
CA THR A 32 0.45 9.06 -1.58
C THR A 32 -0.07 10.16 -0.68
N THR A 33 -1.32 10.54 -0.88
CA THR A 33 -2.07 11.28 0.13
C THR A 33 -1.93 10.49 1.41
N ARG A 34 -1.31 11.11 2.42
CA ARG A 34 -1.06 10.54 3.75
C ARG A 34 -2.01 11.16 4.76
N GLY A 35 -2.33 10.40 5.80
CA GLY A 35 -3.20 10.86 6.88
C GLY A 35 -4.61 11.21 6.39
N GLU A 36 -5.15 12.35 6.82
CA GLU A 36 -6.54 12.76 6.49
C GLU A 36 -6.82 12.89 4.99
N GLN A 37 -5.80 13.22 4.18
CA GLN A 37 -5.98 13.29 2.74
C GLN A 37 -6.19 11.90 2.12
N ALA A 38 -5.62 10.85 2.71
CA ALA A 38 -5.86 9.46 2.28
C ALA A 38 -7.34 9.09 2.47
N VAL A 39 -7.92 9.49 3.60
CA VAL A 39 -9.32 9.20 3.95
C VAL A 39 -10.29 9.91 2.99
N ARG A 40 -9.95 11.11 2.53
CA ARG A 40 -10.78 11.83 1.54
C ARG A 40 -10.74 11.20 0.15
N ALA A 41 -9.63 10.53 -0.19
CA ALA A 41 -9.47 9.80 -1.45
C ALA A 41 -10.20 8.44 -1.45
N MET A 42 -10.70 7.99 -0.30
CA MET A 42 -11.41 6.71 -0.18
C MET A 42 -12.79 6.77 -0.80
N ASP A 43 -13.14 5.73 -1.54
CA ASP A 43 -14.50 5.48 -2.02
C ASP A 43 -15.43 5.01 -0.88
N ALA A 44 -16.70 4.72 -1.20
CA ALA A 44 -17.68 4.36 -0.18
C ALA A 44 -17.39 3.00 0.49
N GLU A 45 -16.88 2.03 -0.26
CA GLU A 45 -16.53 0.70 0.26
C GLU A 45 -15.29 0.79 1.14
N GLU A 46 -14.30 1.56 0.71
CA GLU A 46 -13.09 1.82 1.47
C GLU A 46 -13.38 2.56 2.77
N ARG A 47 -14.33 3.52 2.77
CA ARG A 47 -14.73 4.19 4.02
C ARG A 47 -15.43 3.24 4.99
N ALA A 48 -16.21 2.27 4.50
CA ALA A 48 -16.81 1.25 5.37
C ALA A 48 -15.74 0.35 6.00
N ALA A 49 -14.74 -0.09 5.22
CA ALA A 49 -13.60 -0.83 5.75
C ALA A 49 -12.75 0.03 6.71
N PHE A 50 -12.55 1.32 6.40
CA PHE A 50 -11.85 2.26 7.28
C PHE A 50 -12.53 2.39 8.65
N ALA A 51 -13.86 2.39 8.69
CA ALA A 51 -14.61 2.40 9.95
C ALA A 51 -14.28 1.17 10.82
N GLN A 52 -14.18 -0.03 10.22
CA GLN A 52 -13.74 -1.23 10.95
C GLN A 52 -12.30 -1.09 11.44
N LEU A 53 -11.40 -0.60 10.58
CA LEU A 53 -10.02 -0.35 10.97
C LEU A 53 -9.92 0.61 12.15
N SER A 54 -10.80 1.62 12.24
CA SER A 54 -10.82 2.61 13.33
C SER A 54 -11.19 2.02 14.70
N LEU A 55 -11.85 0.85 14.74
CA LEU A 55 -12.20 0.15 15.98
C LEU A 55 -11.00 -0.52 16.64
N ILE A 56 -9.90 -0.71 15.92
CA ILE A 56 -8.68 -1.33 16.47
C ILE A 56 -7.98 -0.36 17.43
N THR A 57 -7.60 -0.86 18.61
CA THR A 57 -6.88 -0.11 19.66
C THR A 57 -5.66 -0.89 20.15
N ARG A 58 -4.61 -0.23 20.66
CA ARG A 58 -3.43 -0.92 21.25
C ARG A 58 -3.74 -1.97 22.32
N ASP A 59 -4.82 -1.81 23.08
CA ASP A 59 -5.13 -2.70 24.19
C ASP A 59 -5.72 -4.04 23.70
N MET A 60 -6.02 -4.14 22.39
CA MET A 60 -6.48 -5.39 21.78
C MET A 60 -5.34 -6.40 21.68
N ARG A 61 -5.70 -7.67 21.68
CA ARG A 61 -4.84 -8.79 21.30
C ARG A 61 -5.06 -9.15 19.83
N ALA A 62 -4.14 -9.90 19.23
CA ALA A 62 -4.24 -10.31 17.83
C ALA A 62 -5.55 -11.03 17.48
N ASP A 63 -6.06 -11.91 18.36
CA ASP A 63 -7.34 -12.59 18.19
C ASP A 63 -8.53 -11.62 18.09
N GLN A 64 -8.54 -10.57 18.90
CA GLN A 64 -9.56 -9.52 18.86
C GLN A 64 -9.45 -8.67 17.59
N VAL A 65 -8.24 -8.38 17.14
CA VAL A 65 -8.02 -7.69 15.85
C VAL A 65 -8.60 -8.52 14.70
N TYR A 66 -8.40 -9.83 14.71
CA TYR A 66 -8.91 -10.74 13.67
C TYR A 66 -10.42 -10.90 13.72
N GLN A 67 -11.06 -10.76 14.88
CA GLN A 67 -12.52 -10.71 14.98
C GLN A 67 -13.11 -9.46 14.32
N VAL A 68 -12.42 -8.32 14.40
CA VAL A 68 -12.86 -7.05 13.81
C VAL A 68 -12.59 -7.00 12.30
N LEU A 69 -11.39 -7.41 11.86
CA LEU A 69 -10.95 -7.29 10.47
C LEU A 69 -11.19 -8.54 9.63
N GLY A 70 -11.58 -9.65 10.26
CA GLY A 70 -11.53 -10.98 9.66
C GLY A 70 -10.10 -11.56 9.68
N PRO A 71 -9.96 -12.84 9.28
CA PRO A 71 -8.66 -13.50 9.25
C PRO A 71 -7.72 -12.83 8.22
N PRO A 72 -6.42 -12.68 8.53
CA PRO A 72 -5.45 -12.14 7.59
C PRO A 72 -5.20 -13.11 6.43
N SER A 73 -4.83 -12.55 5.27
CA SER A 73 -4.32 -13.32 4.13
C SER A 73 -2.96 -13.95 4.42
N GLU A 74 -2.12 -13.24 5.18
CA GLU A 74 -0.81 -13.70 5.63
C GLU A 74 -0.62 -13.31 7.10
N ASP A 75 -0.25 -14.27 7.94
CA ASP A 75 0.10 -14.04 9.34
C ASP A 75 1.60 -14.31 9.55
N LEU A 76 2.38 -13.25 9.72
CA LEU A 76 3.80 -13.30 10.05
C LEU A 76 3.97 -12.94 11.53
N ILE A 77 5.03 -13.46 12.16
CA ILE A 77 5.28 -13.36 13.63
C ILE A 77 4.99 -11.98 14.25
N LEU A 78 5.27 -10.89 13.54
CA LEU A 78 5.05 -9.51 14.02
C LEU A 78 4.12 -8.69 13.12
N VAL A 79 3.57 -9.26 12.05
CA VAL A 79 2.80 -8.53 11.05
C VAL A 79 1.71 -9.42 10.46
N ALA A 80 0.46 -9.01 10.62
CA ALA A 80 -0.67 -9.58 9.88
C ALA A 80 -0.99 -8.72 8.64
N LYS A 81 -1.32 -9.36 7.52
CA LYS A 81 -1.64 -8.67 6.25
C LYS A 81 -2.99 -9.10 5.70
N TRP A 82 -3.73 -8.15 5.15
CA TRP A 82 -4.97 -8.38 4.40
C TRP A 82 -4.78 -7.82 2.99
N ASN A 83 -4.64 -8.72 2.01
CA ASN A 83 -4.63 -8.36 0.60
C ASN A 83 -6.08 -8.16 0.13
N GLY A 84 -6.34 -7.16 -0.69
CA GLY A 84 -7.71 -6.87 -1.11
C GLY A 84 -8.52 -6.01 -0.12
N TYR A 85 -7.90 -5.46 0.94
CA TYR A 85 -8.64 -4.79 2.01
C TYR A 85 -9.43 -3.58 1.49
N GLY A 86 -10.71 -3.48 1.84
CA GLY A 86 -11.61 -2.46 1.27
C GLY A 86 -11.97 -2.70 -0.20
N GLY A 87 -12.02 -3.95 -0.65
CA GLY A 87 -12.61 -4.36 -1.93
C GLY A 87 -11.67 -4.33 -3.15
N SER A 88 -10.49 -3.71 -3.04
CA SER A 88 -9.59 -3.53 -4.17
C SER A 88 -8.40 -4.50 -4.15
N ILE A 89 -8.18 -5.26 -5.23
CA ILE A 89 -7.00 -6.16 -5.37
C ILE A 89 -5.65 -5.42 -5.27
N PHE A 90 -5.64 -4.11 -5.48
CA PHE A 90 -4.46 -3.25 -5.39
C PHE A 90 -4.26 -2.67 -3.98
N SER A 91 -5.08 -3.09 -3.03
CA SER A 91 -5.10 -2.62 -1.66
C SER A 91 -4.54 -3.66 -0.72
N GLN A 92 -3.81 -3.19 0.30
CA GLN A 92 -3.24 -4.02 1.34
C GLN A 92 -3.26 -3.30 2.68
N LEU A 93 -3.86 -3.93 3.69
CA LEU A 93 -3.75 -3.53 5.09
C LEU A 93 -2.68 -4.37 5.78
N ARG A 94 -1.86 -3.73 6.61
CA ARG A 94 -0.88 -4.36 7.49
C ARG A 94 -1.12 -3.89 8.91
N VAL A 95 -1.17 -4.81 9.86
CA VAL A 95 -1.16 -4.52 11.29
C VAL A 95 0.11 -5.12 11.87
N SER A 96 0.94 -4.27 12.49
CA SER A 96 2.15 -4.70 13.17
C SER A 96 1.87 -4.90 14.65
N PHE A 97 2.47 -5.94 15.22
CA PHE A 97 2.32 -6.32 16.62
C PHE A 97 3.66 -6.26 17.34
N ALA A 98 3.62 -5.83 18.60
CA ALA A 98 4.72 -5.97 19.55
C ALA A 98 4.16 -6.52 20.87
N ASN A 99 4.80 -7.52 21.44
CA ASN A 99 4.35 -8.17 22.69
C ASN A 99 2.89 -8.66 22.63
N GLY A 100 2.41 -9.09 21.46
CA GLY A 100 1.04 -9.55 21.25
C GLY A 100 -0.02 -8.46 21.07
N HIS A 101 0.38 -7.19 21.10
CA HIS A 101 -0.49 -6.02 20.98
C HIS A 101 -0.23 -5.26 19.67
N PRO A 102 -1.26 -4.73 19.00
CA PRO A 102 -1.08 -3.98 17.77
C PRO A 102 -0.46 -2.61 18.07
N VAL A 103 0.59 -2.25 17.34
CA VAL A 103 1.35 -1.00 17.53
C VAL A 103 1.20 -0.03 16.37
N SER A 104 0.87 -0.53 15.18
CA SER A 104 0.60 0.32 14.03
C SER A 104 -0.29 -0.39 13.02
N ALA A 105 -1.08 0.40 12.30
CA ALA A 105 -1.80 -0.04 11.13
C ALA A 105 -1.38 0.80 9.93
N ARG A 106 -1.03 0.13 8.83
CA ARG A 106 -0.70 0.75 7.54
C ARG A 106 -1.58 0.16 6.46
N TRP A 107 -2.34 1.02 5.79
CA TRP A 107 -3.16 0.68 4.65
C TRP A 107 -2.61 1.37 3.40
N LEU A 108 -2.21 0.58 2.40
CA LEU A 108 -1.71 1.04 1.11
C LEU A 108 -2.69 0.64 0.01
N LYS A 109 -3.00 1.56 -0.91
CA LYS A 109 -3.64 1.26 -2.20
C LYS A 109 -2.75 1.78 -3.32
N LEU A 110 -2.25 0.86 -4.15
CA LEU A 110 -1.30 1.18 -5.22
C LEU A 110 -1.90 2.23 -6.16
N GLY A 111 -1.15 3.31 -6.41
CA GLY A 111 -1.59 4.42 -7.27
C GLY A 111 -2.63 5.36 -6.65
N SER A 112 -3.03 5.16 -5.38
CA SER A 112 -4.04 6.00 -4.73
C SER A 112 -3.53 6.60 -3.42
N PHE A 113 -3.42 5.83 -2.33
CA PHE A 113 -3.07 6.39 -1.02
C PHE A 113 -2.22 5.45 -0.17
N THR A 114 -1.59 6.07 0.84
CA THR A 114 -1.00 5.35 1.97
C THR A 114 -1.49 6.00 3.24
N TYR A 115 -2.30 5.27 4.00
CA TYR A 115 -2.73 5.65 5.33
C TYR A 115 -1.90 4.88 6.36
N GLU A 116 -1.39 5.56 7.37
CA GLU A 116 -0.66 4.94 8.47
C GLU A 116 -1.07 5.62 9.77
N ARG A 117 -1.32 4.81 10.80
CA ARG A 117 -1.56 5.31 12.15
C ARG A 117 -0.82 4.47 13.20
N PRO A 118 -0.26 5.11 14.24
CA PRO A 118 0.06 4.39 15.47
C PRO A 118 -1.23 3.90 16.14
N LEU A 119 -1.13 2.80 16.88
CA LEU A 119 -2.25 2.20 17.62
C LEU A 119 -2.01 2.26 19.12
#